data_AF-A0AAW3MZA6-F1
#
_entry.id   AF-A0AAW3MZA6-F1
#
_cell.length_a   1.000
_cell.length_b   1.000
_cell.length_c   1.000
_cell.angle_alpha   90.00
_cell.angle_beta   90.00
_cell.angle_gamma   90.00
#
_symmetry.space_group_name_H-M   'P 1'
#
loop_
_entity.id
_entity.type
_entity.pdbx_description
1 polymer ?
#
loop_
_entity_poly.entity_id
_entity_poly.type
_entity_poly.pdbx_seq_one_letter_code
_entity_poly.pdbx_strand_id
1 'polypeptide(L)'
;MKKCIKALREFAQNVLHGGDLCGYAARDASLVLLDSWQDALREGSKDELIKDVDRVIARLQTFRAEAVKALPAENGGLADRTLDDWKARLAKKRVEIYPCPQHRIGRYGYTGCEDSDYVGEEEAIKAAVAHHFG
;
A
#
# COMPACT_ATOMS: atom_id res chain seq x y z
N MET A 1 19.28 -12.94 31.31
CA MET A 1 17.98 -13.34 30.73
C MET A 1 18.09 -13.29 29.21
N LYS A 2 17.98 -14.44 28.52
CA LYS A 2 17.93 -14.47 27.04
C LYS A 2 16.60 -13.82 26.60
N LYS A 3 16.63 -12.58 26.11
CA LYS A 3 15.46 -11.93 25.49
C LYS A 3 15.09 -12.75 24.25
N CYS A 4 13.97 -13.46 24.30
CA CYS A 4 13.68 -14.53 23.37
C CYS A 4 12.76 -14.03 22.24
N ILE A 5 13.30 -13.89 21.03
CA ILE A 5 12.58 -13.52 19.79
C ILE A 5 11.62 -14.62 19.31
N LYS A 6 11.59 -15.79 19.96
CA LYS A 6 10.81 -16.96 19.57
C LYS A 6 9.32 -16.65 19.32
N ALA A 7 8.68 -15.86 20.17
CA ALA A 7 7.27 -15.48 20.01
C ALA A 7 7.00 -14.64 18.74
N LEU A 8 7.92 -13.74 18.38
CA LEU A 8 7.81 -12.96 17.14
C LEU A 8 8.06 -13.81 15.89
N ARG A 9 8.97 -14.78 15.99
CA ARG A 9 9.21 -15.73 14.89
C ARG A 9 8.00 -16.63 14.66
N GLU A 10 7.38 -17.12 15.73
CA GLU A 10 6.13 -17.88 15.67
C GLU A 10 4.97 -17.04 15.10
N PHE A 11 4.86 -15.76 15.49
CA PHE A 11 3.89 -14.84 14.89
C PHE A 11 4.11 -14.65 13.38
N ALA A 12 5.35 -14.37 12.96
CA ALA A 12 5.68 -14.18 11.55
C ALA A 12 5.40 -15.44 10.71
N GLN A 13 5.65 -16.63 11.25
CA GLN A 13 5.49 -17.89 10.52
C GLN A 13 4.04 -18.38 10.46
N ASN A 14 3.25 -18.13 11.50
CA ASN A 14 1.92 -18.72 11.65
C ASN A 14 0.77 -17.74 11.40
N VAL A 15 1.00 -16.43 11.59
CA VAL A 15 -0.06 -15.40 11.48
C VAL A 15 0.08 -14.58 10.21
N LEU A 16 1.30 -14.31 9.75
CA LEU A 16 1.52 -13.60 8.48
C LEU A 16 1.42 -14.53 7.25
N HIS A 17 1.22 -15.84 7.44
CA HIS A 17 1.04 -16.80 6.36
C HIS A 17 -0.45 -17.06 6.09
N GLY A 18 -0.84 -17.17 4.81
CA GLY A 18 -2.01 -17.95 4.41
C GLY A 18 -3.26 -17.21 3.92
N GLY A 19 -3.16 -16.33 2.92
CA GLY A 19 -4.37 -15.85 2.22
C GLY A 19 -4.15 -15.48 0.77
N ASP A 20 -3.12 -14.67 0.51
CA ASP A 20 -2.70 -14.24 -0.83
C ASP A 20 -1.18 -14.01 -0.83
N LEU A 21 -0.58 -13.79 -2.01
CA LEU A 21 0.85 -13.43 -2.19
C LEU A 21 1.35 -12.34 -1.21
N CYS A 22 0.46 -11.46 -0.74
CA CYS A 22 0.72 -10.43 0.27
C CYS A 22 1.26 -10.97 1.62
N GLY A 23 0.83 -12.16 2.06
CA GLY A 23 1.29 -12.75 3.33
C GLY A 23 2.74 -13.22 3.28
N TYR A 24 3.18 -13.74 2.13
CA TYR A 24 4.53 -14.24 1.95
C TYR A 24 5.57 -13.12 2.02
N ALA A 25 5.32 -11.98 1.37
CA ALA A 25 6.24 -10.83 1.43
C ALA A 25 6.35 -10.23 2.85
N ALA A 26 5.22 -10.13 3.57
CA ALA A 26 5.22 -9.66 4.95
C ALA A 26 5.97 -10.62 5.90
N ARG A 27 5.78 -11.94 5.72
CA ARG A 27 6.52 -12.97 6.45
C ARG A 27 8.03 -12.87 6.19
N ASP A 28 8.45 -12.80 4.93
CA ASP A 28 9.87 -12.80 4.57
C ASP A 28 10.58 -11.54 5.09
N ALA A 29 9.97 -10.36 4.94
CA ALA A 29 10.49 -9.13 5.53
C ALA A 29 10.62 -9.22 7.06
N SER A 30 9.64 -9.83 7.72
CA SER A 30 9.68 -10.05 9.17
C SER A 30 10.81 -10.99 9.57
N LEU A 31 11.03 -12.09 8.84
CA LEU A 31 12.10 -13.04 9.14
C LEU A 31 13.49 -12.41 8.99
N VAL A 32 13.71 -11.61 7.95
CA VAL A 32 14.97 -10.88 7.74
C VAL A 32 15.24 -9.89 8.89
N LEU A 33 14.24 -9.14 9.33
CA LEU A 33 14.36 -8.26 10.50
C LEU A 33 14.72 -9.04 11.76
N LEU A 34 14.06 -10.18 12.00
CA LEU A 34 14.30 -10.99 13.19
C LEU A 34 15.71 -11.61 13.21
N ASP A 35 16.26 -11.98 12.06
CA ASP A 35 17.64 -12.46 11.95
C ASP A 35 18.62 -11.32 12.29
N SER A 36 18.43 -10.13 11.69
CA SER A 36 19.25 -8.95 11.99
C SER A 36 19.20 -8.54 13.47
N TRP A 37 18.02 -8.63 14.09
CA TRP A 37 17.86 -8.31 15.51
C TRP A 37 18.49 -9.35 16.43
N GLN A 38 18.49 -10.63 16.04
CA GLN A 38 19.18 -11.66 16.82
C GLN A 38 20.68 -11.39 16.88
N ASP A 39 21.28 -10.97 15.78
CA ASP A 39 22.70 -10.63 15.74
C ASP A 39 22.99 -9.34 16.52
N ALA A 40 22.19 -8.27 16.32
CA ALA A 40 22.32 -7.03 17.08
C ALA A 40 22.19 -7.24 18.61
N LEU A 41 21.27 -8.10 19.05
CA LEU A 41 21.11 -8.43 20.47
C LEU A 41 22.27 -9.28 21.01
N ARG A 42 22.87 -10.15 20.20
CA ARG A 42 24.07 -10.93 20.59
C ARG A 42 25.29 -10.03 20.77
N GLU A 43 25.41 -9.00 19.95
CA GLU A 43 26.48 -7.99 20.01
C GLU A 43 26.25 -6.94 21.12
N GLY A 44 25.12 -6.99 21.81
CA GLY A 44 24.81 -6.09 22.93
C GLY A 44 24.32 -4.71 22.49
N SER A 45 23.76 -4.59 21.27
CA SER A 45 23.15 -3.34 20.81
C SER A 45 22.09 -2.82 21.78
N LYS A 46 22.09 -1.50 21.95
CA LYS A 46 21.10 -0.73 22.71
C LYS A 46 20.13 0.02 21.80
N ASP A 47 20.19 -0.25 20.50
CA ASP A 47 19.34 0.41 19.53
C ASP A 47 17.87 0.06 19.75
N GLU A 48 17.02 1.00 19.41
CA GLU A 48 15.58 0.84 19.47
C GLU A 48 15.12 0.05 18.24
N LEU A 49 15.23 -1.28 18.31
CA LEU A 49 14.96 -2.21 17.21
C LEU A 49 13.59 -1.99 16.54
N ILE A 50 12.58 -1.54 17.28
CA ILE A 50 11.26 -1.24 16.72
C ILE A 50 11.31 -0.16 15.62
N LYS A 51 12.28 0.76 15.65
CA LYS A 51 12.48 1.76 14.57
C LYS A 51 12.82 1.12 13.23
N ASP A 52 13.34 -0.10 13.20
CA ASP A 52 13.57 -0.79 11.93
C ASP A 52 12.25 -1.19 11.27
N VAL A 53 11.21 -1.51 12.05
CA VAL A 53 9.86 -1.74 11.53
C VAL A 53 9.32 -0.46 10.90
N ASP A 54 9.43 0.68 11.59
CA ASP A 54 8.98 1.98 11.07
C ASP A 54 9.71 2.35 9.76
N ARG A 55 11.01 2.09 9.69
CA ARG A 55 11.81 2.31 8.47
C ARG A 55 11.38 1.41 7.33
N VAL A 56 11.10 0.13 7.60
CA VAL A 56 10.58 -0.80 6.58
C VAL A 56 9.22 -0.34 6.07
N ILE A 57 8.31 0.05 6.97
CA ILE A 57 6.99 0.61 6.59
C ILE A 57 7.18 1.85 5.70
N ALA A 58 8.02 2.80 6.11
CA ALA A 58 8.26 4.02 5.34
C ALA A 58 8.82 3.72 3.94
N ARG A 59 9.76 2.77 3.83
CA ARG A 59 10.33 2.35 2.55
C ARG A 59 9.32 1.62 1.67
N LEU A 60 8.49 0.77 2.24
CA LEU A 60 7.40 0.11 1.51
C LEU A 60 6.34 1.10 1.04
N GLN A 61 6.06 2.16 1.80
CA GLN A 61 5.19 3.25 1.36
C GLN A 61 5.80 4.00 0.16
N THR A 62 7.10 4.28 0.17
CA THR A 62 7.80 4.85 -0.99
C THR A 62 7.73 3.90 -2.20
N PHE A 63 8.02 2.61 -2.00
CA PHE A 63 7.94 1.62 -3.07
C PHE A 63 6.52 1.54 -3.65
N ARG A 64 5.48 1.56 -2.80
CA ARG A 64 4.08 1.59 -3.24
C ARG A 64 3.81 2.80 -4.14
N ALA A 65 4.30 3.99 -3.77
CA ALA A 65 4.11 5.18 -4.59
C ALA A 65 4.76 5.06 -5.98
N GLU A 66 5.93 4.44 -6.07
CA GLU A 66 6.58 4.16 -7.36
C GLU A 66 5.88 3.04 -8.14
N ALA A 67 5.48 1.96 -7.47
CA ALA A 67 4.75 0.86 -8.09
C ALA A 67 3.42 1.32 -8.70
N VAL A 68 2.71 2.23 -8.03
CA VAL A 68 1.48 2.83 -8.56
C VAL A 68 1.75 3.61 -9.84
N LYS A 69 2.91 4.25 -10.02
CA LYS A 69 3.22 4.95 -11.28
C LYS A 69 3.46 3.95 -12.40
N ALA A 70 4.26 2.92 -12.12
CA ALA A 70 4.75 1.97 -13.13
C ALA A 70 3.73 0.88 -13.54
N LEU A 71 2.91 0.41 -12.60
CA LEU A 71 2.03 -0.73 -12.85
C LEU A 71 0.89 -0.38 -13.83
N PRO A 72 0.39 -1.35 -14.61
CA PRO A 72 -0.82 -1.18 -15.41
C PRO A 72 -2.05 -0.80 -14.58
N ALA A 73 -3.03 -0.17 -15.22
CA ALA A 73 -4.31 0.21 -14.61
C ALA A 73 -5.07 -0.97 -14.00
N GLU A 74 -5.11 -2.10 -14.70
CA GLU A 74 -5.72 -3.36 -14.23
C GLU A 74 -5.07 -3.91 -12.95
N ASN A 75 -3.83 -3.51 -12.66
CA ASN A 75 -3.09 -3.89 -11.45
C ASN A 75 -3.03 -2.76 -10.41
N GLY A 76 -3.89 -1.74 -10.52
CA GLY A 76 -3.97 -0.63 -9.57
C GLY A 76 -2.91 0.45 -9.74
N GLY A 77 -2.20 0.47 -10.88
CA GLY A 77 -1.25 1.52 -11.23
C GLY A 77 -1.77 2.53 -12.27
N LEU A 78 -0.88 3.37 -12.79
CA LEU A 78 -1.17 4.45 -13.73
C LEU A 78 -0.53 4.24 -15.11
N ALA A 79 0.17 3.13 -15.33
CA ALA A 79 0.83 2.77 -16.58
C ALA A 79 1.72 3.91 -17.13
N ASP A 80 2.54 4.52 -16.26
CA ASP A 80 3.42 5.66 -16.54
C ASP A 80 2.71 6.93 -17.05
N ARG A 81 1.40 7.05 -16.82
CA ARG A 81 0.62 8.25 -17.19
C ARG A 81 0.38 9.15 -15.99
N THR A 82 0.25 10.44 -16.28
CA THR A 82 -0.14 11.42 -15.27
C THR A 82 -1.63 11.31 -14.91
N LEU A 83 -2.02 11.86 -13.76
CA LEU A 83 -3.44 11.94 -13.38
C LEU A 83 -4.24 12.77 -14.39
N ASP A 84 -3.66 13.84 -14.95
CA ASP A 84 -4.32 14.68 -15.96
C ASP A 84 -4.55 13.93 -17.28
N ASP A 85 -3.58 13.10 -17.70
CA ASP A 85 -3.78 12.21 -18.86
C ASP A 85 -4.95 11.24 -18.63
N TRP A 86 -5.04 10.68 -17.42
CA TRP A 86 -6.14 9.79 -17.07
C TRP A 86 -7.47 10.51 -17.01
N LYS A 87 -7.54 11.72 -16.43
CA LYS A 87 -8.75 12.56 -16.46
C LYS A 87 -9.18 12.84 -17.90
N ALA A 88 -8.26 13.19 -18.80
CA ALA A 88 -8.58 13.42 -20.21
C ALA A 88 -9.13 12.16 -20.91
N ARG A 89 -8.61 10.97 -20.56
CA ARG A 89 -9.11 9.69 -21.10
C ARG A 89 -10.47 9.31 -20.52
N LEU A 90 -10.70 9.53 -19.23
CA LEU A 90 -11.98 9.35 -18.57
C LEU A 90 -13.05 10.27 -19.18
N ALA A 91 -12.72 11.54 -19.42
CA ALA A 91 -13.61 12.50 -20.06
C ALA A 91 -14.03 12.05 -21.48
N LYS A 92 -13.12 11.42 -22.26
CA LYS A 92 -13.45 10.82 -23.57
C LYS A 92 -14.48 9.67 -23.46
N LYS A 93 -14.54 9.00 -22.30
CA LYS A 93 -15.57 8.00 -21.97
C LYS A 93 -16.81 8.60 -21.27
N ARG A 94 -16.91 9.92 -21.18
CA ARG A 94 -17.95 10.65 -20.42
C ARG A 94 -17.97 10.31 -18.93
N VAL A 95 -16.80 10.02 -18.37
CA VAL A 95 -16.60 9.80 -16.93
C VAL A 95 -15.97 11.06 -16.35
N GLU A 96 -16.69 11.69 -15.43
CA GLU A 96 -16.24 12.89 -14.71
C GLU A 96 -15.88 12.52 -13.27
N ILE A 97 -14.80 13.10 -12.76
CA ILE A 97 -14.42 13.05 -11.34
C ILE A 97 -14.99 14.30 -10.67
N TYR A 98 -15.76 14.13 -9.61
CA TYR A 98 -16.41 15.24 -8.93
C TYR A 98 -16.25 15.16 -7.41
N PRO A 99 -16.19 16.30 -6.70
CA PRO A 99 -16.23 16.32 -5.25
C PRO A 99 -17.62 15.91 -4.74
N CYS A 100 -17.64 15.16 -3.64
CA CYS A 100 -18.85 14.65 -2.97
C CYS A 100 -18.99 15.28 -1.58
N PRO A 101 -19.34 16.58 -1.48
CA PRO A 101 -19.41 17.28 -0.20
C PRO A 101 -20.50 16.71 0.73
N GLN A 102 -21.45 15.95 0.19
CA GLN A 102 -22.55 15.33 0.91
C GLN A 102 -22.09 14.14 1.80
N HIS A 103 -20.95 13.51 1.49
CA HIS A 103 -20.45 12.35 2.23
C HIS A 103 -19.51 12.77 3.37
N ARG A 104 -18.56 13.68 3.08
CA ARG A 104 -17.64 14.37 4.01
C ARG A 104 -16.73 15.32 3.20
N ILE A 105 -16.14 16.32 3.87
CA ILE A 105 -15.14 17.21 3.23
C ILE A 105 -13.97 16.38 2.70
N GLY A 106 -13.56 16.66 1.46
CA GLY A 106 -12.43 15.98 0.81
C GLY A 106 -12.77 14.64 0.16
N ARG A 107 -14.06 14.27 0.09
CA ARG A 107 -14.51 13.07 -0.63
C ARG A 107 -14.77 13.36 -2.09
N TYR A 108 -14.48 12.37 -2.93
CA TYR A 108 -14.68 12.43 -4.38
C TYR A 108 -15.43 11.19 -4.85
N GLY A 109 -16.10 11.34 -5.98
CA GLY A 109 -16.79 10.29 -6.71
C GLY A 109 -16.53 10.42 -8.20
N TYR A 110 -17.08 9.49 -8.98
CA TYR A 110 -17.02 9.54 -10.43
C TYR A 110 -18.30 9.03 -11.08
N THR A 111 -18.54 9.45 -12.32
CA THR A 111 -19.76 9.08 -13.06
C THR A 111 -19.93 7.57 -13.14
N GLY A 112 -21.08 7.05 -12.71
CA GLY A 112 -21.38 5.62 -12.74
C GLY A 112 -20.86 4.83 -11.53
N CYS A 113 -20.37 5.51 -10.49
CA CYS A 113 -20.02 4.90 -9.20
C CYS A 113 -21.19 5.02 -8.21
N GLU A 114 -21.63 3.88 -7.65
CA GLU A 114 -22.63 3.86 -6.56
C GLU A 114 -22.02 4.34 -5.22
N ASP A 115 -20.74 4.04 -4.99
CA ASP A 115 -20.01 4.37 -3.76
C ASP A 115 -19.09 5.59 -3.96
N SER A 116 -19.67 6.77 -3.88
CA SER A 116 -18.96 8.05 -4.01
C SER A 116 -18.28 8.50 -2.69
N ASP A 117 -17.32 7.71 -2.17
CA ASP A 117 -16.62 7.99 -0.89
C ASP A 117 -15.09 7.84 -0.95
N TYR A 118 -14.44 8.21 -2.04
CA TYR A 118 -12.97 8.14 -2.14
C TYR A 118 -12.27 9.27 -1.37
N VAL A 119 -11.15 8.98 -0.71
CA VAL A 119 -10.39 9.98 0.05
C VAL A 119 -9.48 10.75 -0.91
N GLY A 120 -9.97 11.88 -1.39
CA GLY A 120 -9.24 12.74 -2.32
C GLY A 120 -9.41 12.36 -3.78
N GLU A 121 -9.08 13.32 -4.65
CA GLU A 121 -9.32 13.23 -6.10
C GLU A 121 -8.50 12.11 -6.75
N GLU A 122 -7.26 11.89 -6.29
CA GLU A 122 -6.36 10.86 -6.82
C GLU A 122 -6.92 9.44 -6.65
N GLU A 123 -7.54 9.15 -5.51
CA GLU A 123 -8.17 7.85 -5.27
C GLU A 123 -9.38 7.64 -6.18
N ALA A 124 -10.21 8.67 -6.36
CA ALA A 124 -11.35 8.62 -7.28
C ALA A 124 -10.90 8.41 -8.74
N ILE A 125 -9.82 9.07 -9.18
CA ILE A 125 -9.25 8.86 -10.51
C ILE A 125 -8.79 7.40 -10.67
N LYS A 126 -8.03 6.87 -9.71
CA LYS A 126 -7.52 5.49 -9.77
C LYS A 126 -8.66 4.48 -9.81
N ALA A 127 -9.69 4.68 -8.98
CA ALA A 127 -10.87 3.81 -8.97
C ALA A 127 -11.62 3.85 -10.31
N ALA A 128 -11.85 5.06 -10.86
CA ALA A 128 -12.49 5.22 -12.17
C ALA A 128 -11.66 4.61 -13.30
N VAL A 129 -10.33 4.73 -13.24
CA VAL A 129 -9.41 4.12 -14.22
C VAL A 129 -9.49 2.61 -14.16
N ALA A 130 -9.44 2.01 -12.97
CA ALA A 130 -9.59 0.57 -12.81
C ALA A 130 -10.94 0.07 -13.32
N HIS A 131 -12.04 0.77 -13.02
CA HIS A 131 -13.38 0.38 -13.45
C HIS A 131 -13.57 0.47 -14.97
N HIS A 132 -13.02 1.50 -15.62
CA HIS A 132 -13.29 1.75 -17.05
C HIS A 132 -12.17 1.29 -17.99
N PHE A 133 -10.98 0.95 -17.50
CA PHE A 133 -9.83 0.58 -18.32
C PHE A 133 -9.05 -0.65 -17.81
N GLY A 134 -9.40 -1.20 -16.65
CA GLY A 134 -9.03 -2.58 -16.25
C GLY A 134 -10.02 -3.58 -16.81
#